data_AF-A0AAW1RW44-F1
#
_entry.id   AF-A0AAW1RW44-F1
#
_cell.length_a   1.000
_cell.length_b   1.000
_cell.length_c   1.000
_cell.angle_alpha   90.00
_cell.angle_beta   90.00
_cell.angle_gamma   90.00
#
_symmetry.space_group_name_H-M   'P 1'
#
loop_
_entity.id
_entity.type
_entity.pdbx_description
1 polymer ?
#
loop_
_entity_poly.entity_id
_entity_poly.type
_entity_poly.pdbx_seq_one_letter_code
_entity_poly.pdbx_strand_id
1 'polypeptide(L)' 'MLTEYRFGTKQAKHLFCRTCGVQSFYIPRSNPDGRAVTVACIDPGTVQSMDVRLFDGEKWEQAHTKSNIVSESKRK' A
#
# COMPACT_ATOMS: atom_id res chain seq x y z
N MET A 1 7.57 -13.64 -12.22
CA MET A 1 6.16 -13.91 -11.89
C MET A 1 5.88 -13.40 -10.48
N LEU A 2 4.73 -12.77 -10.25
CA LEU A 2 4.30 -12.35 -8.91
C LEU A 2 3.50 -13.47 -8.23
N THR A 3 3.66 -13.58 -6.92
CA THR A 3 2.88 -14.45 -6.05
C THR A 3 1.94 -13.60 -5.20
N GLU A 4 0.68 -14.00 -5.11
CA GLU A 4 -0.31 -13.37 -4.24
C GLU A 4 -0.40 -14.09 -2.89
N TYR A 5 -0.37 -13.33 -1.81
CA TYR A 5 -0.65 -13.80 -0.45
C TYR A 5 -1.78 -12.97 0.18
N ARG A 6 -2.66 -13.66 0.91
CA ARG A 6 -3.79 -13.05 1.63
C ARG A 6 -3.92 -13.67 3.01
N PHE A 7 -4.23 -12.86 4.00
CA PHE A 7 -4.47 -13.30 5.38
C PHE A 7 -5.64 -12.52 6.00
N GLY A 8 -6.06 -12.93 7.20
CA GLY A 8 -7.14 -12.27 7.94
C GLY A 8 -8.44 -12.23 7.13
N THR A 9 -8.97 -11.03 6.87
CA THR A 9 -10.20 -10.81 6.08
C THR A 9 -10.05 -11.14 4.59
N LYS A 10 -8.83 -11.44 4.12
CA LYS A 10 -8.50 -11.72 2.73
C LYS A 10 -8.83 -10.59 1.74
N GLN A 11 -9.02 -9.38 2.25
CA GLN A 11 -9.25 -8.18 1.44
C GLN A 11 -7.95 -7.62 0.87
N ALA A 12 -6.90 -7.53 1.68
CA ALA A 12 -5.59 -7.13 1.21
C ALA A 12 -4.98 -8.21 0.30
N LYS A 13 -4.39 -7.79 -0.82
CA LYS A 13 -3.71 -8.68 -1.78
C LYS A 13 -2.23 -8.30 -1.83
N HIS A 14 -1.41 -9.05 -1.09
CA HIS A 14 0.04 -8.85 -1.03
C HIS A 14 0.68 -9.50 -2.25
N LEU A 15 1.38 -8.72 -3.08
CA LEU A 15 1.95 -9.18 -4.34
C LEU A 15 3.48 -9.04 -4.31
N PHE A 16 4.20 -10.16 -4.28
CA PHE A 16 5.66 -10.16 -4.20
C PHE A 16 6.31 -11.00 -5.29
N CYS A 17 7.55 -10.68 -5.63
CA CYS A 17 8.33 -11.46 -6.57
C CYS A 17 8.62 -12.84 -5.98
N ARG A 18 8.23 -13.91 -6.69
CA ARG A 18 8.51 -15.28 -6.25
C ARG A 18 10.00 -15.58 -6.15
N THR A 19 10.83 -14.87 -6.91
CA THR A 19 12.27 -15.12 -7.00
C THR A 19 13.06 -14.41 -5.90
N CYS A 20 12.79 -13.13 -5.65
CA CYS A 20 13.56 -12.31 -4.70
C CYS A 20 12.78 -11.85 -3.45
N GLY A 21 11.47 -12.13 -3.36
CA GLY A 21 10.64 -11.77 -2.22
C GLY A 21 10.20 -10.30 -2.17
N VAL A 22 10.68 -9.44 -3.06
CA VAL A 22 10.35 -8.01 -3.07
C VAL A 22 8.86 -7.79 -3.38
N GLN A 23 8.17 -7.04 -2.51
CA GLN A 23 6.81 -6.55 -2.73
C GLN A 23 6.87 -5.15 -3.36
N SER A 24 6.87 -5.05 -4.69
CA SER A 24 6.92 -3.74 -5.37
C SER A 24 5.62 -2.95 -5.20
N PHE A 25 4.48 -3.65 -5.14
CA PHE A 25 3.19 -3.04 -4.82
C PHE A 25 2.23 -4.05 -4.21
N TYR A 26 1.14 -3.57 -3.60
CA TYR A 26 0.05 -4.41 -3.13
C TYR A 26 -1.30 -3.67 -3.13
N ILE A 27 -2.38 -4.41 -2.91
CA ILE A 27 -3.73 -3.85 -2.77
C ILE A 27 -4.08 -3.85 -1.28
N PRO A 28 -4.10 -2.69 -0.60
CA PRO A 28 -4.34 -2.63 0.84
C PRO A 28 -5.82 -2.81 1.19
N ARG A 29 -6.10 -3.35 2.38
CA ARG A 29 -7.47 -3.43 2.94
C ARG A 29 -8.08 -2.04 3.15
N SER A 30 -7.28 -1.07 3.57
CA SER A 30 -7.71 0.31 3.85
C SER A 30 -8.04 1.12 2.59
N ASN A 31 -7.62 0.66 1.41
CA ASN A 31 -7.96 1.28 0.14
C ASN A 31 -8.04 0.20 -0.96
N PRO A 32 -9.15 -0.57 -1.01
CA PRO A 32 -9.28 -1.74 -1.90
C PRO A 32 -9.20 -1.42 -3.40
N ASP A 33 -9.55 -0.19 -3.78
CA ASP A 33 -9.46 0.29 -5.16
C ASP A 33 -8.08 0.90 -5.49
N GLY A 34 -7.23 1.11 -4.48
CA GLY A 34 -5.92 1.71 -4.62
C GLY A 34 -4.80 0.70 -4.85
N ARG A 35 -3.59 1.23 -4.97
CA ARG A 35 -2.33 0.47 -4.95
C ARG A 35 -1.36 1.18 -4.01
N ALA A 36 -0.75 0.44 -3.11
CA ALA A 36 0.38 0.92 -2.33
C ALA A 36 1.66 0.46 -3.01
N VAL A 37 2.56 1.39 -3.29
CA VAL A 37 3.84 1.16 -4.01
C VAL A 37 4.98 1.32 -3.02
N THR A 38 5.94 0.39 -3.04
CA THR A 38 7.15 0.49 -2.23
C THR A 38 8.07 1.54 -2.82
N VAL A 39 8.36 2.61 -2.08
CA VAL A 39 9.14 3.78 -2.55
C VAL A 39 10.50 3.39 -3.10
N ALA A 40 11.18 2.43 -2.47
CA ALA A 40 12.49 1.94 -2.91
C ALA A 40 12.45 1.20 -4.28
N CYS A 41 11.27 0.86 -4.79
CA CYS A 41 11.08 0.23 -6.10
C CYS A 41 10.69 1.23 -7.20
N ILE A 42 10.73 2.53 -6.92
CA ILE A 42 10.40 3.58 -7.88
C ILE A 42 11.70 4.06 -8.54
N ASP A 43 11.69 4.18 -9.87
CA ASP A 43 12.84 4.67 -10.61
C ASP A 43 13.20 6.11 -10.20
N PRO A 44 14.50 6.42 -10.01
CA PRO A 44 14.94 7.77 -9.67
C PRO A 44 14.39 8.83 -10.63
N GLY A 45 13.89 9.94 -10.08
CA GLY A 45 13.30 11.04 -10.86
C GLY A 45 11.80 10.89 -11.18
N THR A 46 11.18 9.75 -10.89
CA THR A 46 9.73 9.55 -11.13
C THR A 46 8.85 10.34 -10.18
N VAL A 47 9.23 10.42 -8.90
CA VAL A 47 8.49 11.14 -7.85
C VAL A 47 9.20 12.45 -7.57
N GLN A 48 8.46 13.56 -7.68
CA GLN A 48 8.99 14.92 -7.47
C GLN A 48 8.90 15.39 -6.03
N SER A 49 7.91 14.90 -5.29
CA SER A 49 7.65 15.26 -3.89
C SER A 49 6.93 14.12 -3.17
N MET A 50 7.16 13.98 -1.87
CA MET A 50 6.48 12.99 -1.03
C MET A 50 6.06 13.61 0.29
N ASP A 51 4.83 13.32 0.72
CA ASP A 51 4.32 13.63 2.05
C ASP A 51 4.43 12.38 2.92
N VAL A 52 5.06 12.49 4.09
CA VAL A 52 5.28 11.36 5.00
C VAL A 52 4.43 11.56 6.24
N ARG A 53 3.42 10.69 6.40
CA ARG A 53 2.53 10.68 7.57
C ARG A 53 2.81 9.45 8.42
N LEU A 54 2.93 9.64 9.73
CA LEU A 54 3.01 8.54 10.68
C LEU A 54 1.65 7.84 10.78
N PHE A 55 1.66 6.52 10.90
CA PHE A 55 0.46 5.70 11.05
C PHE A 55 0.57 4.84 12.30
N ASP A 56 -0.45 4.91 13.16
CA ASP A 56 -0.54 4.08 14.37
C ASP A 56 -1.07 2.69 14.00
N GLY A 57 -0.17 1.71 13.95
CA GLY A 57 -0.49 0.32 13.65
C GLY A 57 -1.14 -0.43 14.82
N GLU A 58 -0.95 0.03 16.06
CA GLU A 58 -1.55 -0.59 17.25
C GLU A 58 -3.05 -0.24 17.33
N LYS A 59 -3.39 1.03 17.10
CA LYS A 59 -4.78 1.51 17.02
C LYS A 59 -5.28 1.63 15.58
N TRP A 60 -5.12 0.54 14.82
CA TRP A 60 -5.35 0.52 13.37
C TRP A 60 -6.71 1.08 12.94
N GLU A 61 -7.82 0.67 13.56
CA GLU A 61 -9.18 1.10 13.14
C GLU A 61 -9.39 2.61 13.30
N GLN A 62 -8.88 3.18 14.39
CA GLN A 62 -8.96 4.63 14.63
C GLN A 62 -8.05 5.39 13.68
N ALA A 63 -6.83 4.90 13.46
CA ALA A 63 -5.87 5.50 12.54
C ALA A 63 -6.39 5.47 11.09
N HIS A 64 -6.99 4.35 10.67
CA HIS A 64 -7.58 4.22 9.34
C HIS A 64 -8.76 5.16 9.14
N THR A 65 -9.68 5.24 10.10
CA THR A 65 -10.84 6.13 10.03
C THR A 65 -10.43 7.60 9.87
N LYS A 66 -9.34 8.01 10.55
CA LYS A 66 -8.82 9.38 10.48
C LYS A 66 -8.00 9.68 9.24
N SER A 67 -7.45 8.68 8.55
CA SER A 67 -6.47 8.91 7.48
C SER A 67 -7.06 9.37 6.16
N ASN A 68 -8.35 9.11 5.92
CA ASN A 68 -9.04 9.38 4.65
C ASN A 68 -8.29 8.82 3.41
N ILE A 69 -7.52 7.73 3.59
CA ILE A 69 -6.58 7.23 2.58
C ILE A 69 -7.24 6.82 1.25
N VAL A 70 -8.54 6.53 1.26
CA VAL A 70 -9.31 6.16 0.06
C VAL A 70 -9.40 7.33 -0.92
N SER A 71 -9.54 8.58 -0.42
CA SER A 71 -9.62 9.75 -1.31
C SER A 71 -8.29 10.08 -1.99
N GLU A 72 -7.18 9.72 -1.36
CA GLU A 72 -5.82 10.06 -1.83
C GLU A 72 -5.43 9.31 -3.12
N SER A 73 -6.09 8.19 -3.45
CA SER A 73 -5.82 7.43 -4.69
C SER A 73 -6.77 7.74 -5.84
N LYS A 74 -7.76 8.63 -5.63
CA LYS A 74 -8.72 9.01 -6.68
C LYS A 74 -8.16 10.20 -7.45
N ARG A 75 -8.48 10.26 -8.74
CA ARG A 75 -8.14 11.42 -9.59
C ARG A 75 -8.93 12.63 -9.05
N LYS A 76 -8.23 13.70 -8.70
CA LYS A 76 -8.85 14.99 -8.36
C LYS A 76 -9.50 15.61 -9.59
#